data_AF-A0A1D1XUR3-F1
#
_entry.id   AF-A0A1D1XUR3-F1
#
_cell.length_a   1.000
_cell.length_b   1.000
_cell.length_c   1.000
_cell.angle_alpha   90.00
_cell.angle_beta   90.00
_cell.angle_gamma   90.00
#
_symmetry.space_group_name_H-M   'P 1'
#
loop_
_entity.id
_entity.type
_entity.pdbx_description
1 polymer ?
#
loop_
_entity_poly.entity_id
_entity_poly.type
_entity_poly.pdbx_seq_one_letter_code
_entity_poly.pdbx_strand_id
1 'polypeptide(L)'
;HRQPCLPCASTMGAVGRESGVLKLVHPGGFVETHRRPVAAADVMAKNPRHCVTRPDVFRNPWVVVRPESLLNTGQVFFIVPKRTVYRLMMQAHAFKSGSE
;
A
#
# COMPACT_ATOMS: atom_id res chain seq x y z
N HIS A 1 -1.15 27.22 -22.94
CA HIS A 1 -1.19 25.74 -22.91
C HIS A 1 -1.62 25.25 -21.52
N ARG A 2 -2.92 25.00 -21.32
CA ARG A 2 -3.45 24.35 -20.10
C ARG A 2 -3.67 22.88 -20.41
N GLN A 3 -2.93 21.99 -19.76
CA GLN A 3 -3.23 20.57 -19.80
C GLN A 3 -4.53 20.32 -19.02
N PRO A 4 -5.48 19.53 -19.54
CA PRO A 4 -6.61 19.08 -18.76
C PRO A 4 -6.14 18.00 -17.78
N CYS A 5 -6.29 18.27 -16.48
CA CYS A 5 -6.16 17.27 -15.43
C CYS A 5 -7.30 16.24 -15.60
N LEU A 6 -6.93 15.00 -15.94
CA LEU A 6 -7.86 13.87 -15.98
C LEU A 6 -8.38 13.59 -14.55
N PRO A 7 -9.70 13.52 -14.33
CA PRO A 7 -10.23 13.02 -13.07
C PRO A 7 -10.04 11.50 -13.03
N CYS A 8 -9.18 11.02 -12.14
CA CYS A 8 -9.06 9.59 -11.88
C CYS A 8 -10.31 9.13 -11.12
N ALA A 9 -11.29 8.62 -11.86
CA ALA A 9 -12.42 7.89 -11.31
C ALA A 9 -11.92 6.57 -10.70
N SER A 10 -12.24 6.31 -9.44
CA SER A 10 -12.30 4.95 -8.87
C SER A 10 -13.09 4.96 -7.57
N THR A 11 -14.38 4.67 -7.71
CA THR A 11 -15.26 4.18 -6.64
C THR A 11 -14.99 2.69 -6.46
N MET A 12 -14.60 2.24 -5.26
CA MET A 12 -14.95 0.93 -4.68
C MET A 12 -14.29 0.72 -3.30
N GLY A 13 -15.09 0.24 -2.33
CA GLY A 13 -14.64 -0.31 -1.04
C GLY A 13 -14.69 0.68 0.13
N ALA A 14 -15.87 0.84 0.73
CA ALA A 14 -16.06 1.63 1.95
C ALA A 14 -15.41 0.95 3.17
N VAL A 15 -14.09 1.11 3.32
CA VAL A 15 -13.45 1.08 4.63
C VAL A 15 -13.40 2.55 5.08
N GLY A 16 -14.21 2.86 6.11
CA GLY A 16 -14.48 4.17 6.69
C GLY A 16 -13.62 5.35 6.20
N ARG A 17 -14.22 6.18 5.34
CA ARG A 17 -13.70 7.52 5.01
C ARG A 17 -13.73 8.39 6.28
N GLU A 18 -12.67 8.34 7.06
CA GLU A 18 -12.20 9.58 7.71
C GLU A 18 -11.61 10.42 6.57
N SER A 19 -12.47 11.22 5.95
CA SER A 19 -12.21 12.01 4.75
C SER A 19 -11.17 13.09 5.04
N GLY A 20 -9.89 12.70 5.12
CA GLY A 20 -8.80 13.66 5.35
C GLY A 20 -7.54 13.08 5.97
N VAL A 21 -7.52 11.81 6.38
CA VAL A 21 -6.30 11.21 6.96
C VAL A 21 -5.78 10.04 6.14
N LEU A 22 -4.47 10.01 5.95
CA LEU A 22 -3.72 8.84 5.51
C LEU A 22 -3.62 7.88 6.70
N LYS A 23 -3.87 6.59 6.49
CA LYS A 23 -3.68 5.55 7.50
C LYS A 23 -2.56 4.59 7.09
N LEU A 24 -1.60 4.37 7.98
CA LEU A 24 -0.52 3.40 7.85
C LEU A 24 -0.73 2.30 8.89
N VAL A 25 -1.03 1.09 8.43
CA VAL A 25 -1.25 -0.07 9.31
C VAL A 25 0.06 -0.82 9.47
N HIS A 26 0.56 -0.85 10.70
CA HIS A 26 1.78 -1.53 11.10
C HIS A 26 1.51 -3.02 11.42
N PRO A 27 2.55 -3.86 11.40
CA PRO A 27 2.45 -5.23 11.92
C PRO A 27 1.94 -5.21 13.38
N GLY A 28 1.03 -6.13 13.71
CA GLY A 28 0.40 -6.16 15.04
C GLY A 28 -0.85 -5.28 15.18
N GLY A 29 -1.29 -4.61 14.11
CA GLY A 29 -2.58 -3.91 14.06
C GLY A 29 -2.54 -2.46 14.55
N PHE A 30 -1.36 -1.93 14.88
CA PHE A 30 -1.20 -0.50 15.20
C PHE A 30 -1.44 0.36 13.96
N VAL A 31 -2.20 1.45 14.10
CA VAL A 31 -2.53 2.36 13.00
C VAL A 31 -1.97 3.75 13.27
N GLU A 32 -1.02 4.16 12.43
CA GLU A 32 -0.49 5.52 12.39
C GLU A 32 -1.33 6.36 11.41
N THR A 33 -1.67 7.59 11.78
CA THR A 33 -2.48 8.49 10.94
C THR A 33 -1.77 9.81 10.65
N HIS A 34 -1.92 10.30 9.41
CA HIS A 34 -1.37 11.59 8.99
C HIS A 34 -2.44 12.46 8.32
N ARG A 35 -2.47 13.75 8.68
CA ARG A 35 -3.35 14.75 8.05
C ARG A 35 -2.79 15.36 6.75
N ARG A 36 -1.60 14.93 6.34
CA ARG A 36 -0.93 15.37 5.11
C ARG A 36 -0.41 14.15 4.35
N PRO A 37 -0.24 14.25 3.01
CA PRO A 37 0.46 13.23 2.26
C PRO A 37 1.89 13.01 2.79
N VAL A 38 2.36 11.76 2.71
CA VAL A 38 3.70 11.36 3.17
C VAL A 38 4.40 10.61 2.05
N ALA A 39 5.70 10.86 1.84
CA ALA A 39 6.47 10.10 0.86
C ALA A 39 6.66 8.65 1.35
N ALA A 40 6.47 7.67 0.46
CA ALA A 40 6.69 6.27 0.80
C ALA A 40 8.15 6.02 1.24
N ALA A 41 9.12 6.70 0.63
CA ALA A 41 10.52 6.67 1.03
C ALA A 41 10.72 7.02 2.51
N ASP A 42 10.05 8.05 3.04
CA ASP A 42 10.18 8.46 4.44
C ASP A 42 9.64 7.38 5.39
N VAL A 43 8.52 6.76 5.03
CA VAL A 43 7.94 5.65 5.80
C VAL A 43 8.87 4.44 5.78
N MET A 44 9.46 4.12 4.62
CA MET A 44 10.41 3.02 4.48
C MET A 44 11.74 3.28 5.18
N ALA A 45 12.22 4.53 5.20
CA ALA A 45 13.44 4.92 5.92
C ALA A 45 13.29 4.73 7.43
N LYS A 46 12.11 5.03 7.99
CA LYS A 46 11.76 4.73 9.39
C LYS A 46 11.59 3.23 9.66
N ASN A 47 11.29 2.44 8.62
CA ASN A 47 11.01 1.01 8.72
C ASN A 47 11.88 0.18 7.76
N PRO A 48 13.21 0.08 7.94
CA PRO A 48 14.14 -0.43 6.90
C PRO A 48 13.90 -1.88 6.44
N ARG A 49 13.30 -2.71 7.31
CA ARG A 49 12.97 -4.12 7.05
C ARG A 49 11.57 -4.33 6.46
N HIS A 50 10.84 -3.25 6.24
CA HIS A 50 9.47 -3.27 5.74
C HIS A 50 9.36 -2.57 4.38
N CYS A 51 8.24 -2.83 3.71
CA CYS A 51 7.80 -2.12 2.53
C CYS A 51 6.41 -1.53 2.80
N VAL A 52 6.05 -0.49 2.05
CA VAL A 52 4.68 0.03 2.01
C VAL A 52 3.93 -0.66 0.87
N THR A 53 2.72 -1.13 1.13
CA THR A 53 1.91 -1.84 0.13
C THR A 53 0.47 -1.35 0.14
N ARG A 54 -0.23 -1.59 -0.97
CA ARG A 54 -1.68 -1.39 -1.03
C ARG A 54 -2.43 -2.47 -0.21
N PRO A 55 -3.70 -2.23 0.19
CA PRO A 55 -4.49 -3.19 0.96
C PRO A 55 -4.70 -4.56 0.32
N ASP A 56 -4.60 -4.66 -1.01
CA ASP A 56 -4.78 -5.88 -1.79
C ASP A 56 -3.53 -6.79 -1.82
N VAL A 57 -2.45 -6.46 -1.10
CA VAL A 57 -1.17 -7.21 -1.10
C VAL A 57 -1.31 -8.70 -0.79
N PHE A 58 -2.28 -9.09 0.05
CA PHE A 58 -2.49 -10.49 0.41
C PHE A 58 -3.09 -11.33 -0.72
N ARG A 59 -3.73 -10.68 -1.70
CA ARG A 59 -4.21 -11.30 -2.94
C ARG A 59 -3.22 -11.09 -4.09
N ASN A 60 -2.59 -9.92 -4.13
CA ASN A 60 -1.74 -9.45 -5.22
C ASN A 60 -0.37 -9.01 -4.67
N PRO A 61 0.57 -9.93 -4.38
CA PRO A 61 1.80 -9.59 -3.66
C PRO A 61 2.75 -8.62 -4.36
N TRP A 62 2.55 -8.35 -5.65
CA TRP A 62 3.32 -7.38 -6.44
C TRP A 62 2.91 -5.91 -6.23
N VAL A 63 1.86 -5.62 -5.45
CA VAL A 63 1.35 -4.23 -5.22
C VAL A 63 2.15 -3.43 -4.18
N VAL A 64 3.48 -3.56 -4.24
CA VAL A 64 4.40 -2.77 -3.43
C VAL A 64 4.46 -1.35 -3.97
N VAL A 65 4.35 -0.37 -3.08
CA VAL A 65 4.41 1.06 -3.43
C VAL A 65 5.86 1.46 -3.70
N ARG A 66 6.09 2.20 -4.78
CA ARG A 66 7.43 2.74 -5.08
C ARG A 66 7.82 3.82 -4.07
N PRO A 67 9.10 3.89 -3.64
CA PRO A 67 9.54 4.86 -2.64
C PRO A 67 9.29 6.31 -3.04
N GLU A 68 9.29 6.63 -4.34
CA GLU A 68 9.03 7.98 -4.87
C GLU A 68 7.54 8.38 -4.80
N SER A 69 6.65 7.45 -4.45
CA SER A 69 5.21 7.70 -4.43
C SER A 69 4.79 8.49 -3.19
N LEU A 70 3.87 9.44 -3.37
CA LEU A 70 3.17 10.09 -2.27
C LEU A 70 1.97 9.26 -1.82
N LEU A 71 1.93 8.95 -0.53
CA LEU A 71 0.81 8.31 0.14
C LEU A 71 -0.21 9.40 0.48
N ASN A 72 -1.32 9.45 -0.24
CA ASN A 72 -2.30 10.53 -0.09
C ASN A 72 -3.26 10.30 1.09
N THR A 73 -3.81 11.39 1.61
CA THR A 73 -4.86 11.35 2.62
C THR A 73 -6.14 10.69 2.09
N GLY A 74 -6.90 10.06 2.97
CA GLY A 74 -8.11 9.29 2.62
C GLY A 74 -7.80 7.90 2.07
N GLN A 75 -6.53 7.50 2.05
CA GLN A 75 -6.10 6.16 1.66
C GLN A 75 -5.51 5.40 2.84
N VAL A 76 -5.53 4.07 2.71
CA VAL A 76 -4.93 3.15 3.68
C VAL A 76 -3.80 2.40 3.00
N PHE A 77 -2.65 2.31 3.67
CA PHE A 77 -1.52 1.50 3.25
C PHE A 77 -1.06 0.60 4.39
N PHE A 78 -0.46 -0.52 4.04
CA PHE A 78 0.13 -1.44 5.01
C PHE A 78 1.65 -1.31 5.01
N ILE A 79 2.23 -1.37 6.19
CA ILE A 79 3.66 -1.54 6.38
C ILE A 79 3.90 -3.03 6.62
N VAL A 80 4.49 -3.69 5.64
CA VAL A 80 4.60 -5.15 5.60
C VAL A 80 6.07 -5.57 5.62
N PRO A 81 6.48 -6.56 6.45
CA PRO A 81 7.86 -7.05 6.43
C PRO A 81 8.23 -7.59 5.04
N LYS A 82 9.44 -7.28 4.56
CA LYS A 82 9.94 -7.75 3.26
C LYS A 82 9.81 -9.28 3.10
N ARG A 83 10.08 -10.02 4.18
CA ARG A 83 9.94 -11.48 4.23
C ARG A 83 8.50 -11.96 4.02
N THR A 84 7.51 -11.19 4.43
CA THR A 84 6.09 -11.53 4.20
C THR A 84 5.74 -11.37 2.73
N VAL A 85 6.14 -10.25 2.11
CA VAL A 85 5.93 -10.03 0.66
C VAL A 85 6.60 -11.15 -0.15
N TYR A 86 7.85 -11.50 0.15
CA TYR A 86 8.56 -12.59 -0.51
C TYR A 86 7.82 -13.94 -0.40
N ARG A 87 7.32 -14.28 0.79
CA ARG A 87 6.52 -15.51 0.99
C ARG A 87 5.22 -15.51 0.19
N LEU A 88 4.50 -14.38 0.16
CA LEU A 88 3.28 -14.25 -0.62
C LEU A 88 3.56 -14.42 -2.12
N MET A 89 4.66 -13.85 -2.62
CA MET A 89 5.08 -14.04 -4.02
C MET A 89 5.35 -15.51 -4.33
N MET A 90 6.15 -16.20 -3.50
CA MET A 90 6.44 -17.63 -3.72
C MET A 90 5.18 -18.49 -3.72
N GLN A 91 4.23 -18.24 -2.82
CA GLN A 91 2.96 -18.95 -2.77
C GLN A 91 2.11 -18.70 -4.02
N ALA A 92 2.05 -17.45 -4.48
CA ALA A 92 1.33 -17.09 -5.71
C ALA A 92 1.94 -17.75 -6.96
N HIS A 93 3.26 -17.95 -7.00
CA HIS A 93 3.93 -18.68 -8.07
C HIS A 93 3.72 -20.20 -7.98
N ALA A 94 3.85 -20.78 -6.78
CA ALA A 94 3.62 -22.21 -6.56
C ALA A 94 2.18 -22.64 -6.89
N PHE A 95 1.20 -21.76 -6.64
CA PHE A 95 -0.19 -22.00 -7.05
C PHE A 95 -0.34 -22.11 -8.57
N LYS A 96 0.44 -21.36 -9.35
CA LYS A 96 0.38 -21.39 -10.82
C LYS A 96 1.00 -22.64 -11.43
N SER A 97 1.95 -23.28 -10.75
CA SER A 97 2.65 -24.47 -11.27
C SER A 97 1.94 -25.80 -10.98
N GLY A 98 0.87 -25.81 -10.18
CA GLY A 98 0.15 -27.03 -9.79
C GLY A 98 -1.23 -27.22 -10.42
N SER A 99 -1.62 -26.35 -11.35
CA SER A 99 -2.92 -26.35 -12.02
C SER A 99 -2.82 -26.61 -13.53
N GLU A 100 -1.78 -27.35 -13.95
CA GLU A 100 -1.53 -27.77 -15.34
C GLU A 100 -1.48 -29.30 -15.43
#